data_AF-A0A534XMC9-F1
#
_entry.id   AF-A0A534XMC9-F1
#
_cell.length_a   1.000
_cell.length_b   1.000
_cell.length_c   1.000
_cell.angle_alpha   90.00
_cell.angle_beta   90.00
_cell.angle_gamma   90.00
#
_symmetry.space_group_name_H-M   'P 1'
#
loop_
_entity.id
_entity.type
_entity.pdbx_description
1 polymer ?
#
loop_
_entity_poly.entity_id
_entity_poly.type
_entity_poly.pdbx_seq_one_letter_code
_entity_poly.pdbx_strand_id
1 'polypeptide(L)'
;MDHAIALETQGLRAGPNEFPKVSDALLRKLDVPVPRYTSYPTAPVWTEEIGPGAYASALARAGQKDAPLSLYVHIPFCKERCSFCGCNVAIARSSSTADPYLASLLREMDAVCDLLGSRRSLSQIH
;
A
#
# COMPACT_ATOMS: atom_id res chain seq x y z
N MET A 1 -8.98 27.14 -4.74
CA MET A 1 -8.15 27.83 -5.75
C MET A 1 -7.78 26.79 -6.78
N ASP A 2 -8.59 26.73 -7.82
CA ASP A 2 -8.48 25.79 -8.94
C ASP A 2 -7.22 26.08 -9.76
N HIS A 3 -6.19 25.26 -9.58
CA HIS A 3 -5.18 25.08 -10.61
C HIS A 3 -5.62 23.91 -11.48
N ALA A 4 -6.57 24.17 -12.38
CA ALA A 4 -6.78 23.33 -13.54
C ALA A 4 -5.45 23.31 -14.32
N ILE A 5 -4.73 22.18 -14.25
CA ILE A 5 -3.62 21.91 -15.14
C ILE A 5 -4.25 21.75 -16.53
N ALA A 6 -4.27 22.83 -17.30
CA ALA A 6 -4.49 22.75 -18.73
C ALA A 6 -3.35 21.88 -19.30
N LEU A 7 -3.64 20.59 -19.50
CA LEU A 7 -2.75 19.70 -20.22
C LEU A 7 -2.72 20.22 -21.66
N GLU A 8 -1.65 20.91 -22.02
CA GLU A 8 -1.32 21.22 -23.41
C GLU A 8 -1.06 19.90 -24.14
N THR A 9 -2.14 19.24 -24.59
CA THR A 9 -2.08 17.98 -25.34
C THR A 9 -1.67 18.19 -26.80
N GLN A 10 -1.29 19.41 -27.18
CA GLN A 10 -0.75 19.75 -28.50
C GLN A 10 0.66 19.15 -28.64
N GLY A 11 0.72 17.85 -28.90
CA GLY A 11 1.96 17.07 -29.04
C GLY A 11 1.83 15.61 -28.60
N LEU A 12 0.79 15.24 -27.86
CA LEU A 12 0.56 13.87 -27.36
C LEU A 12 -0.22 12.97 -28.34
N ARG A 13 -0.41 13.38 -29.59
CA ARG A 13 -1.02 12.52 -30.61
C ARG A 13 0.03 11.59 -31.21
N ALA A 14 0.31 10.52 -30.48
CA ALA A 14 0.96 9.35 -31.02
C ALA A 14 -0.03 8.55 -31.89
N GLY A 15 0.45 7.97 -32.99
CA GLY A 15 -0.24 6.83 -33.61
C GLY A 15 -0.32 5.65 -32.63
N PRO A 16 -1.12 4.60 -32.91
CA PRO A 16 -1.37 3.49 -31.98
C PRO A 16 -0.12 2.72 -31.50
N ASN A 17 1.06 3.00 -32.07
CA ASN A 17 2.35 2.41 -31.73
C ASN A 17 3.50 3.43 -31.60
N GLU A 18 3.21 4.73 -31.46
CA GLU A 18 4.25 5.74 -31.22
C GLU A 18 4.26 6.12 -29.74
N PHE A 19 5.42 6.18 -29.10
CA PHE A 19 5.49 6.79 -27.76
C PHE A 19 5.48 8.31 -27.93
N PRO A 20 4.66 9.05 -27.15
CA PRO A 20 4.66 10.49 -27.23
C PRO A 20 6.07 11.04 -26.98
N LYS A 21 6.55 11.91 -27.88
CA LYS A 21 7.84 12.55 -27.74
C LYS A 21 7.81 13.49 -26.53
N VAL A 22 8.45 13.09 -25.45
CA VAL A 22 8.56 13.90 -24.23
C VAL A 22 9.70 14.91 -24.43
N SER A 23 9.37 16.20 -24.43
CA SER A 23 10.37 17.26 -24.57
C SER A 23 11.08 17.55 -23.24
N ASP A 24 12.31 18.03 -23.32
CA ASP A 24 13.06 18.50 -22.14
C ASP A 24 12.30 19.59 -21.37
N ALA A 25 11.56 20.45 -22.08
CA ALA A 25 10.73 21.48 -21.46
C ALA A 25 9.58 20.87 -20.64
N LEU A 26 8.96 19.79 -21.15
CA LEU A 26 7.91 19.08 -20.42
C LEU A 26 8.46 18.33 -19.21
N LEU A 27 9.62 17.68 -19.35
CA LEU A 27 10.31 17.03 -18.22
C LEU A 27 10.61 18.04 -17.11
N ARG A 28 11.20 19.19 -17.45
CA ARG A 28 11.48 20.26 -16.47
C ARG A 28 10.22 20.84 -15.83
N LYS A 29 9.10 20.91 -16.56
CA LYS A 29 7.80 21.35 -16.01
C LYS A 29 7.23 20.36 -15.00
N LEU A 30 7.49 19.06 -15.16
CA LEU A 30 6.92 17.98 -14.34
C LEU A 30 7.88 17.44 -13.27
N ASP A 31 9.16 17.82 -13.29
CA ASP A 31 10.17 17.48 -12.29
C ASP A 31 9.98 18.30 -11.00
N VAL A 32 8.83 18.10 -10.36
CA VAL A 32 8.45 18.71 -9.10
C VAL A 32 8.01 17.63 -8.11
N PRO A 33 8.16 17.84 -6.79
CA PRO A 33 7.66 16.90 -5.81
C PRO A 33 6.14 16.70 -5.95
N VAL A 34 5.73 15.45 -6.13
CA VAL A 34 4.32 15.05 -6.22
C VAL A 34 3.97 14.01 -5.16
N PRO A 35 2.70 13.92 -4.73
CA PRO A 35 2.26 12.85 -3.84
C PRO A 35 2.52 11.47 -4.44
N ARG A 36 2.97 10.53 -3.61
CA ARG A 36 3.04 9.12 -3.99
C ARG A 36 1.64 8.51 -3.91
N TYR A 37 1.01 8.31 -5.06
CA TYR A 37 -0.30 7.66 -5.14
C TYR A 37 -0.17 6.14 -5.11
N THR A 38 -0.01 5.58 -3.91
CA THR A 38 0.01 4.13 -3.67
C THR A 38 -1.38 3.57 -3.35
N SER A 39 -2.34 4.45 -3.03
CA SER A 39 -3.75 4.14 -2.82
C SER A 39 -4.62 5.36 -3.12
N TYR A 40 -5.94 5.15 -3.25
CA TYR A 40 -6.92 6.23 -3.28
C TYR A 40 -8.13 5.84 -2.40
N PRO A 41 -8.54 6.68 -1.43
CA PRO A 41 -7.86 7.90 -0.98
C PRO A 41 -6.49 7.59 -0.34
N THR A 42 -5.57 8.56 -0.41
CA THR A 42 -4.20 8.41 0.11
C THR A 42 -4.17 8.42 1.65
N ALA A 43 -3.15 7.80 2.25
CA ALA A 43 -3.02 7.70 3.71
C ALA A 43 -3.12 9.04 4.49
N PRO A 44 -2.60 10.18 4.00
CA PRO A 44 -2.69 11.45 4.73
C PRO A 44 -4.11 11.98 4.96
N VAL A 45 -5.12 11.47 4.23
CA VAL A 45 -6.52 11.86 4.43
C VAL A 45 -7.30 10.83 5.24
N TRP A 46 -6.66 9.78 5.76
CA TRP A 46 -7.31 8.82 6.64
C TRP A 46 -7.58 9.44 8.01
N THR A 47 -8.74 9.09 8.59
CA THR A 47 -9.18 9.55 9.90
C THR A 47 -9.37 8.35 10.84
N GLU A 48 -9.52 8.62 12.14
CA GLU A 48 -9.79 7.58 13.15
C GLU A 48 -11.25 7.10 13.16
N GLU A 49 -12.08 7.53 12.19
CA GLU A 49 -13.48 7.12 12.08
C GLU A 49 -13.65 5.61 11.86
N ILE A 50 -12.65 4.96 11.24
CA ILE A 50 -12.63 3.51 11.06
C ILE A 50 -12.04 2.87 12.33
N GLY A 51 -12.90 2.62 13.30
CA GLY A 51 -12.56 1.92 14.53
C GLY A 51 -12.68 0.38 14.45
N PRO A 52 -12.47 -0.33 15.58
CA PRO A 52 -12.49 -1.80 15.63
C PRO A 52 -13.79 -2.44 15.13
N GLY A 53 -14.95 -1.86 15.44
CA GLY A 53 -16.25 -2.38 15.00
C GLY A 53 -16.46 -2.26 13.48
N ALA A 54 -15.99 -1.16 12.89
CA ALA A 54 -16.05 -0.96 11.44
C ALA A 54 -15.13 -1.95 10.71
N TYR A 55 -13.93 -2.18 11.25
CA TYR A 55 -13.00 -3.19 10.75
C TYR A 55 -13.56 -4.61 10.84
N ALA A 56 -14.09 -5.02 11.99
CA ALA A 56 -14.70 -6.33 12.16
C ALA A 56 -15.86 -6.56 11.19
N SER A 57 -16.72 -5.55 11.01
CA SER A 57 -17.81 -5.60 10.03
C SER A 57 -17.30 -5.72 8.59
N ALA A 58 -16.18 -5.08 8.26
CA ALA A 58 -15.56 -5.19 6.94
C ALA A 58 -14.98 -6.59 6.68
N LEU A 59 -14.31 -7.20 7.68
CA LEU A 59 -13.81 -8.57 7.59
C LEU A 59 -14.96 -9.59 7.44
N ALA A 60 -16.03 -9.46 8.22
CA ALA A 60 -17.20 -10.33 8.11
C ALA A 60 -17.82 -10.27 6.70
N ARG A 61 -17.97 -9.07 6.12
CA ARG A 61 -18.42 -8.90 4.73
C ARG A 61 -17.42 -9.49 3.72
N ALA A 62 -16.12 -9.35 3.97
CA ALA A 62 -15.08 -9.91 3.10
C ALA A 62 -15.08 -11.45 3.14
N GLY A 63 -15.43 -12.06 4.28
CA GLY A 63 -15.57 -13.50 4.45
C GLY A 63 -16.70 -14.14 3.64
N GLN A 64 -17.74 -13.38 3.31
CA GLN A 64 -18.89 -13.84 2.52
C GLN A 64 -18.60 -13.94 1.01
N LYS A 65 -17.43 -13.47 0.54
CA LYS A 65 -17.08 -13.48 -0.88
C LYS A 65 -16.45 -14.80 -1.29
N ASP A 66 -16.91 -15.33 -2.42
CA ASP A 66 -16.29 -16.49 -3.08
C ASP A 66 -15.14 -16.03 -4.00
N ALA A 67 -14.05 -15.59 -3.39
CA ALA A 67 -12.82 -15.21 -4.09
C ALA A 67 -11.61 -15.57 -3.22
N PRO A 68 -10.44 -15.90 -3.78
CA PRO A 68 -9.24 -16.11 -2.97
C PRO A 68 -8.76 -14.81 -2.31
N LEU A 69 -7.98 -14.92 -1.24
CA LEU A 69 -7.36 -13.84 -0.49
C LEU A 69 -5.95 -13.56 -1.02
N SER A 70 -5.55 -12.30 -0.96
CA SER A 70 -4.14 -11.88 -1.05
C SER A 70 -3.69 -11.44 0.33
N LEU A 71 -2.60 -12.03 0.83
CA LEU A 71 -2.08 -11.76 2.17
C LEU A 71 -0.81 -10.91 2.06
N TYR A 72 -0.76 -9.82 2.83
CA TYR A 72 0.44 -9.03 3.02
C TYR A 72 0.90 -9.15 4.48
N VAL A 73 2.16 -9.53 4.70
CA VAL A 73 2.74 -9.62 6.05
C VAL A 73 3.93 -8.67 6.15
N HIS A 74 3.82 -7.67 7.00
CA HIS A 74 4.88 -6.68 7.16
C HIS A 74 5.92 -7.13 8.19
N ILE A 75 7.13 -7.51 7.77
CA ILE A 75 8.23 -7.83 8.71
C ILE A 75 9.14 -6.61 8.88
N PRO A 76 9.06 -5.86 10.00
CA PRO A 76 9.68 -4.55 10.10
C PRO A 76 11.12 -4.60 10.63
N PHE A 77 11.90 -5.64 10.34
CA PHE A 77 13.22 -5.80 10.96
C PHE A 77 14.36 -5.69 9.95
N CYS A 78 15.30 -4.80 10.21
CA CYS A 78 16.56 -4.69 9.48
C CYS A 78 17.74 -4.78 10.45
N LYS A 79 18.85 -5.41 10.05
CA LYS A 79 20.07 -5.44 10.89
C LYS A 79 20.73 -4.07 11.01
N GLU A 80 20.62 -3.27 9.95
CA GLU A 80 21.27 -1.97 9.80
C GLU A 80 20.37 -1.01 9.04
N ARG A 81 20.64 0.30 9.19
CA ARG A 81 19.88 1.36 8.53
C ARG A 81 20.59 1.81 7.26
N CYS A 82 19.98 1.56 6.09
CA CYS A 82 20.46 2.13 4.84
C CYS A 82 20.16 3.64 4.79
N SER A 83 21.09 4.45 4.28
CA SER A 83 20.96 5.90 4.18
C SER A 83 19.78 6.38 3.33
N PHE A 84 19.37 5.57 2.34
CA PHE A 84 18.27 5.84 1.42
C PHE A 84 16.93 5.23 1.86
N CYS A 85 16.88 4.50 2.98
CA CYS A 85 15.68 3.75 3.36
C CYS A 85 14.58 4.67 3.89
N GLY A 86 13.43 4.68 3.20
CA GLY A 86 12.18 5.34 3.63
C GLY A 86 11.10 4.36 4.11
N CYS A 87 11.45 3.08 4.32
CA CYS A 87 10.50 2.05 4.74
C CYS A 87 10.16 2.17 6.23
N ASN A 88 8.97 1.70 6.62
CA ASN A 88 8.64 1.50 8.02
C ASN A 88 9.40 0.28 8.53
N VAL A 89 10.53 0.50 9.20
CA VAL A 89 11.40 -0.57 9.73
C VAL A 89 11.99 -0.16 11.07
N ALA A 90 12.23 -1.15 11.92
CA ALA A 90 12.98 -1.08 13.15
C ALA A 90 14.32 -1.79 12.98
N ILE A 91 15.39 -1.21 13.56
CA ILE A 91 16.72 -1.82 13.54
C ILE A 91 16.83 -2.83 14.67
N ALA A 92 16.98 -4.11 14.30
CA ALA A 92 17.10 -5.23 15.21
C ALA A 92 18.39 -6.02 14.91
N ARG A 93 19.33 -6.00 15.85
CA ARG A 93 20.63 -6.70 15.71
C ARG A 93 20.58 -8.17 16.09
N SER A 94 19.62 -8.55 16.94
CA SER A 94 19.37 -9.93 17.33
C SER A 94 18.05 -10.41 16.73
N SER A 95 18.04 -11.65 16.22
CA SER A 95 16.82 -12.30 15.74
C SER A 95 15.78 -12.50 16.84
N SER A 96 16.22 -12.63 18.10
CA SER A 96 15.32 -12.76 19.26
C SER A 96 14.40 -11.55 19.46
N THR A 97 14.71 -10.41 18.84
CA THR A 97 13.82 -9.23 18.82
C THR A 97 12.51 -9.53 18.09
N ALA A 98 12.52 -10.46 17.13
CA ALA A 98 11.35 -10.82 16.34
C ALA A 98 10.37 -11.73 17.09
N ASP A 99 10.81 -12.47 18.11
CA ASP A 99 9.98 -13.44 18.83
C ASP A 99 8.67 -12.85 19.39
N PRO A 100 8.68 -11.74 20.16
CA PRO A 100 7.44 -11.13 20.66
C PRO A 100 6.57 -10.55 19.53
N TYR A 101 7.18 -10.11 18.43
CA TYR A 101 6.46 -9.63 17.26
C TYR A 101 5.73 -10.78 16.56
N LEU A 102 6.42 -11.90 16.30
CA LEU A 102 5.82 -13.09 15.69
C LEU A 102 4.69 -13.66 16.56
N ALA A 103 4.87 -13.69 17.88
CA ALA A 103 3.81 -14.08 18.80
C ALA A 103 2.58 -13.16 18.72
N SER A 104 2.78 -11.86 18.48
CA SER A 104 1.68 -10.91 18.33
C SER A 104 1.02 -11.02 16.95
N LEU A 105 1.81 -11.20 15.90
CA LEU A 105 1.34 -11.42 14.53
C LEU A 105 0.45 -12.67 14.44
N LEU A 106 0.85 -13.77 15.08
CA LEU A 106 0.04 -14.99 15.12
C LEU A 106 -1.31 -14.76 15.82
N ARG A 107 -1.31 -14.06 16.96
CA ARG A 107 -2.58 -13.70 17.64
C ARG A 107 -3.47 -12.80 16.78
N GLU A 108 -2.90 -11.86 16.04
CA GLU A 108 -3.64 -11.03 15.09
C GLU A 108 -4.21 -11.87 13.95
N MET A 109 -3.42 -12.78 13.37
CA MET A 109 -3.87 -13.68 12.32
C MET A 109 -5.03 -14.57 12.77
N ASP A 110 -4.99 -15.10 13.99
CA ASP A 110 -6.08 -15.88 14.57
C ASP A 110 -7.36 -15.03 14.69
N ALA A 111 -7.26 -13.81 15.24
CA ALA A 111 -8.39 -12.90 15.38
C ALA A 111 -9.01 -12.49 14.02
N VAL A 112 -8.16 -12.26 13.00
CA VAL A 112 -8.62 -11.95 11.64
C VAL A 112 -9.28 -13.18 11.00
N CYS A 113 -8.72 -14.37 11.19
CA CYS A 113 -9.29 -15.62 10.69
C CYS A 113 -10.69 -15.87 11.27
N ASP A 114 -10.88 -15.66 12.57
CA ASP A 114 -12.17 -15.85 13.24
C ASP A 114 -13.26 -14.97 12.61
N LEU A 115 -12.92 -13.71 12.28
CA LEU A 115 -13.84 -12.77 11.65
C LEU A 115 -14.08 -13.05 10.15
N LEU A 116 -13.08 -13.60 9.44
CA LEU A 116 -13.19 -13.96 8.02
C LEU A 116 -14.03 -15.23 7.76
N GLY A 117 -14.36 -16.02 8.80
CA GLY A 117 -15.21 -17.19 8.66
C GLY A 117 -14.56 -18.34 7.89
N SER A 118 -15.19 -18.90 6.86
CA SER A 118 -14.67 -20.07 6.12
C SER A 118 -13.76 -19.71 4.93
N ARG A 119 -13.60 -18.43 4.62
CA ARG A 119 -12.77 -17.98 3.50
C ARG A 119 -11.28 -18.16 3.85
N ARG A 120 -10.65 -19.17 3.25
CA ARG A 120 -9.26 -19.59 3.55
C ARG A 120 -8.37 -19.82 2.33
N SER A 121 -8.92 -19.73 1.12
CA SER A 121 -8.13 -19.86 -0.11
C SER A 121 -7.23 -18.63 -0.30
N LEU A 122 -5.93 -18.83 -0.44
CA LEU A 122 -4.95 -17.79 -0.73
C LEU A 122 -4.49 -17.91 -2.19
N SER A 123 -4.47 -16.80 -2.91
CA SER A 123 -3.89 -16.72 -4.26
C SER A 123 -2.51 -16.07 -4.27
N GLN A 124 -2.20 -15.21 -3.29
CA GLN A 124 -0.95 -14.45 -3.22
C GLN A 124 -0.52 -14.20 -1.78
N ILE A 125 0.80 -14.16 -1.58
CA ILE A 125 1.44 -13.73 -0.34
C ILE A 125 2.53 -12.73 -0.71
N HIS A 126 2.54 -11.58 -0.03
CA HIS A 126 3.46 -10.47 -0.22
C HIS A 126 4.17 -10.09 1.09
#